data_AF-H1VRZ2-F1
#
_entry.id   AF-H1VRZ2-F1
#
_cell.length_a   1.000
_cell.length_b   1.000
_cell.length_c   1.000
_cell.angle_alpha   90.00
_cell.angle_beta   90.00
_cell.angle_gamma   90.00
#
_symmetry.space_group_name_H-M   'P 1'
#
loop_
_entity.id
_entity.type
_entity.pdbx_description
1 polymer ?
#
loop_
_entity_poly.entity_id
_entity_poly.type
_entity_poly.pdbx_seq_one_letter_code
_entity_poly.pdbx_strand_id
1 'polypeptide(L)'
;MGIKRLENHQQLNSSRNIQSRLSKIEITRTPSTHTHLRPLSQAKAIYINHAVHPAALLAILVTSIVASPVVLVKRDKIIIGYRRVSKEQAADYERNGGTLTYDPRLATGGQQLGPGVYISPRRGAWPIGGDSDWWCVVRADSEAVDNLSKVWVPSFSHDFDNLWYVSEETMTAYIKEVDDGIDPEKAFRLSRIDRDENSLQMLIPPGLLNGQGGGLGITVECDPDANKVPTDAVDYENFDASGDKDPAF
;
A
#
# COMPACT_ATOMS: atom_id res chain seq x y z
N MET A 1 44.56 49.51 16.76
CA MET A 1 43.11 49.78 16.93
C MET A 1 42.37 48.69 16.18
N GLY A 2 41.55 47.80 16.74
CA GLY A 2 41.07 47.54 18.09
C GLY A 2 40.21 46.27 18.00
N ILE A 3 40.33 45.41 19.02
CA ILE A 3 39.68 44.10 19.18
C ILE A 3 38.18 44.26 19.54
N LYS A 4 37.35 43.29 19.11
CA LYS A 4 36.13 42.71 19.77
C LYS A 4 35.58 41.67 18.78
N ARG A 5 35.56 40.34 18.97
CA ARG A 5 35.18 39.43 20.08
C ARG A 5 33.83 39.77 20.72
N LEU A 6 32.79 39.09 20.24
CA LEU A 6 31.58 38.76 20.99
C LEU A 6 31.16 37.34 20.60
N GLU A 7 31.23 36.46 21.60
CA GLU A 7 30.69 35.10 21.64
C GLU A 7 29.18 35.17 21.94
N ASN A 8 28.41 34.19 21.47
CA ASN A 8 27.11 33.80 22.04
C ASN A 8 26.94 32.29 21.75
N HIS A 9 27.29 31.39 22.65
CA HIS A 9 26.53 30.97 23.85
C HIS A 9 25.05 30.65 23.59
N GLN A 10 24.76 29.64 22.77
CA GLN A 10 23.43 29.00 22.79
C GLN A 10 23.40 27.49 22.53
N GLN A 11 24.55 26.82 22.39
CA GLN A 11 24.60 25.43 21.91
C GLN A 11 24.93 24.37 22.98
N LEU A 12 24.97 24.72 24.28
CA LEU A 12 25.43 23.82 25.36
C LEU A 12 24.34 23.36 26.34
N ASN A 13 23.07 23.70 26.14
CA ASN A 13 21.99 23.37 27.08
C ASN A 13 21.01 22.25 26.63
N SER A 14 21.19 21.63 25.46
CA SER A 14 20.32 20.54 25.02
C SER A 14 20.79 19.14 25.50
N SER A 15 22.09 18.94 25.69
CA SER A 15 22.64 17.61 26.00
C SER A 15 22.53 17.15 27.46
N ARG A 16 21.95 17.95 28.37
CA ARG A 16 21.79 17.57 29.79
C ARG A 16 20.41 16.99 30.15
N ASN A 17 19.47 16.94 29.22
CA ASN A 17 18.09 16.51 29.52
C ASN A 17 17.75 15.08 29.10
N ILE A 18 18.70 14.34 28.49
CA ILE A 18 18.50 12.97 28.00
C ILE A 18 18.99 11.90 29.01
N GLN A 19 19.81 12.29 30.00
CA GLN A 19 20.41 11.37 30.98
C GLN A 19 19.56 11.13 32.25
N SER A 20 18.35 11.68 32.38
CA SER A 20 17.54 11.56 33.62
C SER A 20 16.32 10.63 33.55
N ARG A 21 16.08 9.94 32.41
CA ARG A 21 14.86 9.11 32.21
C ARG A 21 15.11 7.64 31.87
N LEU A 22 16.25 7.07 32.24
CA LEU A 22 16.49 5.62 32.15
C LEU A 22 16.97 5.07 33.49
N SER A 23 16.05 5.00 34.45
CA SER A 23 16.21 4.11 35.60
C SER A 23 14.83 3.57 35.99
N LYS A 24 14.79 2.26 36.27
CA LYS A 24 13.63 1.43 36.70
C LYS A 24 12.79 0.81 35.58
N ILE A 25 13.35 -0.24 34.96
CA ILE A 25 12.56 -1.44 34.67
C ILE A 25 13.28 -2.60 35.37
N GLU A 26 12.73 -2.99 36.52
CA GLU A 26 13.22 -4.04 37.39
C GLU A 26 12.47 -5.32 37.02
N ILE A 27 13.07 -6.18 36.20
CA ILE A 27 12.48 -7.47 35.81
C ILE A 27 12.81 -8.48 36.89
N THR A 28 11.78 -8.83 37.68
CA THR A 28 11.85 -9.84 38.73
C THR A 28 12.01 -11.23 38.11
N ARG A 29 13.15 -11.89 38.33
CA ARG A 29 13.36 -13.32 38.03
C ARG A 29 12.75 -14.18 39.14
N THR A 30 11.81 -15.05 38.79
CA THR A 30 11.38 -16.17 39.64
C THR A 30 12.23 -17.42 39.37
N PRO A 31 12.67 -18.17 40.40
CA PRO A 31 13.45 -19.40 40.24
C PRO A 31 12.60 -20.68 40.24
N SER A 32 13.07 -21.64 39.42
CA SER A 32 13.15 -23.10 39.62
C SER A 32 11.94 -23.90 40.14
N THR A 33 11.60 -24.98 39.42
CA THR A 33 11.67 -26.35 40.00
C THR A 33 11.67 -27.43 38.91
N HIS A 34 12.71 -28.27 38.96
CA HIS A 34 12.80 -29.62 38.41
C HIS A 34 11.74 -30.55 39.02
N THR A 35 11.05 -31.39 38.23
CA THR A 35 10.59 -32.71 38.73
C THR A 35 10.34 -33.72 37.60
N HIS A 36 11.24 -34.72 37.54
CA HIS A 36 10.99 -36.17 37.45
C HIS A 36 10.26 -36.82 36.25
N LEU A 37 11.05 -37.53 35.45
CA LEU A 37 10.67 -38.65 34.57
C LEU A 37 10.33 -39.93 35.37
N ARG A 38 9.36 -40.73 34.87
CA ARG A 38 9.23 -42.21 35.02
C ARG A 38 7.92 -42.70 34.33
N PRO A 39 7.73 -44.00 34.03
CA PRO A 39 8.31 -44.70 32.88
C PRO A 39 7.24 -45.40 31.99
N LEU A 40 7.73 -45.94 30.87
CA LEU A 40 7.05 -46.81 29.90
C LEU A 40 6.38 -48.02 30.57
N SER A 41 5.11 -48.24 30.24
CA SER A 41 4.40 -49.50 30.49
C SER A 41 4.21 -50.25 29.17
N GLN A 42 4.54 -51.53 29.23
CA GLN A 42 4.58 -52.49 28.13
C GLN A 42 3.17 -52.87 27.66
N ALA A 43 2.96 -52.85 26.33
CA ALA A 43 1.87 -53.58 25.71
C ALA A 43 2.42 -54.83 25.01
N LYS A 44 1.97 -55.98 25.50
CA LYS A 44 2.28 -57.33 25.03
C LYS A 44 1.89 -57.53 23.56
N ALA A 45 2.79 -58.15 22.80
CA ALA A 45 2.48 -58.81 21.55
C ALA A 45 1.58 -60.04 21.81
N ILE A 46 0.46 -60.12 21.09
CA ILE A 46 -0.36 -61.33 20.97
C ILE A 46 -0.27 -61.76 19.50
N TYR A 47 0.37 -62.91 19.29
CA TYR A 47 0.40 -63.65 18.04
C TYR A 47 -0.88 -64.47 17.93
N ILE A 48 -1.65 -64.32 16.85
CA ILE A 48 -2.69 -65.27 16.45
C ILE A 48 -2.47 -65.57 14.95
N ASN A 49 -2.00 -66.78 14.66
CA ASN A 49 -2.04 -67.37 13.34
C ASN A 49 -3.36 -68.13 13.21
N HIS A 50 -4.22 -67.77 12.26
CA HIS A 50 -5.04 -68.74 11.52
C HIS A 50 -5.43 -68.14 10.16
N ALA A 51 -5.05 -68.86 9.10
CA ALA A 51 -5.41 -68.58 7.72
C ALA A 51 -6.82 -69.11 7.43
N VAL A 52 -7.70 -68.26 6.89
CA VAL A 52 -8.84 -68.66 6.04
C VAL A 52 -9.09 -67.52 5.03
N HIS A 53 -8.95 -67.80 3.73
CA HIS A 53 -9.38 -66.96 2.60
C HIS A 53 -10.86 -67.31 2.25
N PRO A 54 -11.53 -66.61 1.32
CA PRO A 54 -11.62 -65.18 1.05
C PRO A 54 -13.12 -64.76 0.98
N ALA A 55 -13.53 -63.68 1.63
CA ALA A 55 -14.84 -63.08 1.40
C ALA A 55 -14.68 -61.58 1.23
N ALA A 56 -14.98 -61.15 0.01
CA ALA A 56 -14.97 -59.80 -0.48
C ALA A 56 -15.55 -58.78 0.52
N LEU A 57 -14.76 -57.75 0.82
CA LEU A 57 -15.31 -56.45 1.19
C LEU A 57 -14.31 -55.37 0.74
N LEU A 58 -14.34 -55.10 -0.57
CA LEU A 58 -13.74 -53.92 -1.15
C LEU A 58 -14.65 -52.73 -0.79
N ALA A 59 -14.45 -52.14 0.38
CA ALA A 59 -15.13 -50.89 0.75
C ALA A 59 -14.52 -49.75 -0.05
N ILE A 60 -15.10 -49.44 -1.21
CA ILE A 60 -14.77 -48.24 -1.97
C ILE A 60 -15.32 -47.05 -1.18
N LEU A 61 -14.46 -46.38 -0.41
CA LEU A 61 -14.75 -45.05 0.11
C LEU A 61 -14.77 -44.08 -1.08
N VAL A 62 -15.94 -43.95 -1.70
CA VAL A 62 -16.22 -42.82 -2.60
C VAL A 62 -16.26 -41.59 -1.72
N THR A 63 -15.12 -40.92 -1.56
CA THR A 63 -15.06 -39.59 -0.95
C THR A 63 -15.73 -38.62 -1.92
N SER A 64 -17.03 -38.40 -1.73
CA SER A 64 -17.75 -37.34 -2.40
C SER A 64 -17.11 -36.01 -2.00
N ILE A 65 -16.24 -35.48 -2.86
CA ILE A 65 -15.82 -34.08 -2.78
C ILE A 65 -17.06 -33.28 -3.13
N VAL A 66 -17.79 -32.84 -2.12
CA VAL A 66 -18.87 -31.86 -2.29
C VAL A 66 -18.16 -30.55 -2.61
N ALA A 67 -17.90 -30.30 -3.90
CA ALA A 67 -17.46 -29.02 -4.37
C ALA A 67 -18.58 -28.02 -4.05
N SER A 68 -18.46 -27.34 -2.92
CA SER A 68 -19.38 -26.26 -2.58
C SER A 68 -19.22 -25.20 -3.66
N PRO A 69 -20.30 -24.78 -4.35
CA PRO A 69 -20.19 -23.71 -5.33
C PRO A 69 -19.76 -22.45 -4.58
N VAL A 70 -18.52 -22.02 -4.79
CA VAL A 70 -18.10 -20.69 -4.40
C VAL A 70 -18.86 -19.74 -5.31
N VAL A 71 -19.85 -19.05 -4.76
CA VAL A 71 -20.52 -17.96 -5.46
C VAL A 71 -19.48 -16.87 -5.64
N LEU A 72 -18.93 -16.72 -6.84
CA LEU A 72 -18.11 -15.57 -7.21
C LEU A 72 -19.04 -14.34 -7.20
N VAL A 73 -19.06 -13.63 -6.09
CA VAL A 73 -19.70 -12.32 -6.02
C VAL A 73 -18.86 -11.37 -6.87
N LYS A 74 -19.48 -10.76 -7.88
CA LYS A 74 -18.87 -9.66 -8.63
C LYS A 74 -18.57 -8.55 -7.64
N ARG A 75 -17.30 -8.21 -7.46
CA ARG A 75 -16.91 -7.09 -6.60
C ARG A 75 -17.40 -5.79 -7.20
N ASP A 76 -18.01 -4.96 -6.38
CA ASP A 76 -18.46 -3.63 -6.79
C ASP A 76 -17.23 -2.76 -7.06
N LYS A 77 -17.15 -2.22 -8.27
CA LYS A 77 -16.06 -1.33 -8.67
C LYS A 77 -16.46 0.12 -8.46
N ILE A 78 -15.61 0.88 -7.79
CA ILE A 78 -15.75 2.32 -7.58
C ILE A 78 -14.74 3.07 -8.44
N ILE A 79 -15.06 4.32 -8.78
CA ILE A 79 -14.09 5.23 -9.41
C ILE A 79 -13.08 5.63 -8.33
N ILE A 80 -11.80 5.40 -8.60
CA ILE A 80 -10.70 5.80 -7.71
C ILE A 80 -9.93 7.01 -8.25
N GLY A 81 -10.22 7.45 -9.48
CA GLY A 81 -9.73 8.70 -10.03
C GLY A 81 -9.66 8.69 -11.55
N TYR A 82 -9.00 9.72 -12.07
CA TYR A 82 -8.93 10.05 -13.49
C TYR A 82 -7.52 10.42 -13.90
N ARG A 83 -7.16 10.18 -15.15
CA ARG A 83 -5.91 10.70 -15.73
C ARG A 83 -6.05 11.01 -17.20
N ARG A 84 -5.20 11.92 -17.69
CA ARG A 84 -4.97 12.15 -19.11
C ARG A 84 -3.72 11.38 -19.54
N VAL A 85 -3.77 10.78 -20.72
CA VAL A 85 -2.65 9.98 -21.25
C VAL A 85 -2.55 10.16 -22.77
N SER A 86 -1.38 9.86 -23.33
CA SER A 86 -1.24 9.79 -24.78
C SER A 86 -2.07 8.64 -25.36
N LYS A 87 -2.35 8.70 -26.68
CA LYS A 87 -3.03 7.62 -27.40
C LYS A 87 -2.29 6.28 -27.27
N GLU A 88 -0.96 6.31 -27.29
CA GLU A 88 -0.10 5.13 -27.18
C GLU A 88 -0.24 4.46 -25.82
N GLN A 89 -0.32 5.26 -24.75
CA GLN A 89 -0.52 4.76 -23.40
C GLN A 89 -1.95 4.23 -23.18
N ALA A 90 -2.97 4.87 -23.77
CA ALA A 90 -4.35 4.34 -23.75
C ALA A 90 -4.43 2.98 -24.47
N ALA A 91 -3.82 2.86 -25.65
CA ALA A 91 -3.73 1.60 -26.38
C ALA A 91 -2.93 0.55 -25.62
N ASP A 92 -1.94 0.96 -24.81
CA ASP A 92 -1.23 0.03 -23.93
C ASP A 92 -2.13 -0.54 -22.83
N TYR A 93 -2.96 0.28 -22.19
CA TYR A 93 -3.93 -0.22 -21.22
C TYR A 93 -4.89 -1.23 -21.84
N GLU A 94 -5.42 -0.94 -23.04
CA GLU A 94 -6.31 -1.85 -23.76
C GLU A 94 -5.63 -3.20 -24.07
N ARG A 95 -4.40 -3.18 -24.62
CA ARG A 95 -3.63 -4.40 -24.91
C ARG A 95 -3.34 -5.24 -23.65
N ASN A 96 -3.24 -4.60 -22.49
CA ASN A 96 -2.98 -5.26 -21.21
C ASN A 96 -4.28 -5.65 -20.47
N GLY A 97 -5.41 -5.72 -21.17
CA GLY A 97 -6.69 -6.18 -20.60
C GLY A 97 -7.50 -5.06 -19.94
N GLY A 98 -7.30 -3.82 -20.36
CA GLY A 98 -8.01 -2.65 -19.81
C GLY A 98 -7.59 -2.33 -18.38
N THR A 99 -6.30 -2.43 -18.07
CA THR A 99 -5.74 -2.13 -16.73
C THR A 99 -4.62 -1.10 -16.83
N LEU A 100 -4.30 -0.45 -15.71
CA LEU A 100 -3.13 0.40 -15.60
C LEU A 100 -1.85 -0.41 -15.76
N THR A 101 -0.92 0.16 -16.52
CA THR A 101 0.47 -0.23 -16.65
C THR A 101 1.38 0.95 -16.29
N TYR A 102 2.62 0.64 -15.92
CA TYR A 102 3.63 1.62 -15.61
C TYR A 102 4.97 1.22 -16.25
N ASP A 103 5.51 2.11 -17.07
CA ASP A 103 6.86 2.00 -17.61
C ASP A 103 7.70 3.18 -17.10
N PRO A 104 8.69 2.95 -16.22
CA PRO A 104 9.51 4.03 -15.67
C PRO A 104 10.28 4.79 -16.75
N ARG A 105 10.52 4.21 -17.93
CA ARG A 105 11.21 4.88 -19.04
C ARG A 105 10.34 5.92 -19.74
N LEU A 106 9.02 5.82 -19.58
CA LEU A 106 8.04 6.74 -20.15
C LEU A 106 7.56 7.78 -19.11
N ALA A 107 8.06 7.72 -17.88
CA ALA A 107 7.76 8.71 -16.86
C ALA A 107 8.50 10.03 -17.17
N THR A 108 7.81 10.94 -17.86
CA THR A 108 8.38 12.23 -18.31
C THR A 108 8.03 13.41 -17.40
N GLY A 109 7.18 13.21 -16.39
CA GLY A 109 6.83 14.20 -15.37
C GLY A 109 7.66 14.05 -14.09
N GLY A 110 7.72 15.12 -13.29
CA GLY A 110 8.33 15.05 -11.97
C GLY A 110 7.58 14.04 -11.09
N GLN A 111 8.33 13.07 -10.54
CA GLN A 111 7.79 12.02 -9.68
C GLN A 111 7.64 12.52 -8.24
N GLN A 112 6.69 13.44 -8.03
CA GLN A 112 6.50 14.13 -6.75
C GLN A 112 6.40 13.18 -5.56
N LEU A 113 5.66 12.09 -5.72
CA LEU A 113 5.41 11.07 -4.69
C LEU A 113 6.16 9.76 -4.95
N GLY A 114 7.08 9.74 -5.91
CA GLY A 114 7.79 8.52 -6.33
C GLY A 114 7.32 7.91 -7.65
N PRO A 115 7.84 6.72 -8.00
CA PRO A 115 7.51 6.00 -9.22
C PRO A 115 6.13 5.35 -9.11
N GLY A 116 5.34 5.45 -10.19
CA GLY A 116 4.04 4.80 -10.29
C GLY A 116 3.07 5.55 -11.18
N VAL A 117 1.78 5.26 -11.01
CA VAL A 117 0.70 5.86 -11.78
C VAL A 117 0.03 6.95 -10.97
N TYR A 118 0.05 8.17 -11.49
CA TYR A 118 -0.65 9.31 -10.91
C TYR A 118 -2.07 9.43 -11.47
N ILE A 119 -3.04 9.65 -10.60
CA ILE A 119 -4.43 9.94 -10.91
C ILE A 119 -4.95 11.11 -10.07
N SER A 120 -5.98 11.77 -10.58
CA SER A 120 -6.60 12.97 -10.01
C SER A 120 -8.07 12.69 -9.66
N PRO A 121 -8.65 13.40 -8.68
CA PRO A 121 -9.99 13.09 -8.16
C PRO A 121 -11.12 13.37 -9.15
N ARG A 122 -10.88 14.22 -10.17
CA ARG A 122 -11.90 14.60 -11.17
C ARG A 122 -11.30 14.66 -12.55
N ARG A 123 -12.14 14.47 -13.57
CA ARG A 123 -11.76 14.64 -14.97
C ARG A 123 -11.18 16.04 -15.20
N GLY A 124 -9.95 16.09 -15.72
CA GLY A 124 -9.25 17.34 -16.02
C GLY A 124 -8.72 18.11 -14.80
N ALA A 125 -8.66 17.50 -13.61
CA ALA A 125 -7.95 18.12 -12.47
C ALA A 125 -6.43 18.13 -12.63
N TRP A 126 -5.87 17.31 -13.52
CA TRP A 126 -4.45 17.37 -13.80
C TRP A 126 -4.12 18.64 -14.62
N PRO A 127 -3.26 19.54 -14.13
CA PRO A 127 -3.10 20.88 -14.70
C PRO A 127 -2.38 20.90 -16.06
N ILE A 128 -1.74 19.80 -16.44
CA ILE A 128 -0.90 19.70 -17.64
C ILE A 128 -1.43 18.61 -18.58
N GLY A 129 -1.63 18.91 -19.86
CA GLY A 129 -1.93 17.89 -20.87
C GLY A 129 -2.07 18.49 -22.26
N GLY A 130 -1.86 17.68 -23.29
CA GLY A 130 -1.97 18.09 -24.69
C GLY A 130 -3.38 17.91 -25.25
N ASP A 131 -3.75 18.67 -26.28
CA ASP A 131 -5.09 18.58 -26.90
C ASP A 131 -5.40 17.19 -27.48
N SER A 132 -4.37 16.38 -27.76
CA SER A 132 -4.47 15.01 -28.25
C SER A 132 -4.58 13.94 -27.16
N ASP A 133 -4.54 14.31 -25.89
CA ASP A 133 -4.58 13.35 -24.79
C ASP A 133 -5.96 12.73 -24.65
N TRP A 134 -5.97 11.44 -24.36
CA TRP A 134 -7.15 10.66 -24.06
C TRP A 134 -7.53 10.83 -22.59
N TRP A 135 -8.84 10.74 -22.33
CA TRP A 135 -9.43 10.88 -21.01
C TRP A 135 -9.68 9.49 -20.46
N CYS A 136 -9.11 9.18 -19.30
CA CYS A 136 -9.28 7.87 -18.68
C CYS A 136 -9.94 7.99 -17.32
N VAL A 137 -10.89 7.09 -17.06
CA VAL A 137 -11.42 6.81 -15.72
C VAL A 137 -10.80 5.52 -15.21
N VAL A 138 -10.37 5.55 -13.96
CA VAL A 138 -9.77 4.40 -13.27
C VAL A 138 -10.72 3.92 -12.19
N ARG A 139 -11.01 2.62 -12.20
CA ARG A 139 -11.87 1.96 -11.23
C ARG A 139 -11.14 0.81 -10.56
N ALA A 140 -11.50 0.51 -9.32
CA ALA A 140 -10.96 -0.63 -8.57
C ALA A 140 -12.07 -1.25 -7.71
N ASP A 141 -11.82 -2.48 -7.22
CA ASP A 141 -12.74 -3.17 -6.32
C ASP A 141 -12.85 -2.38 -4.99
N SER A 142 -14.07 -1.98 -4.62
CA SER A 142 -14.33 -1.15 -3.42
C SER A 142 -13.72 -1.73 -2.15
N GLU A 143 -14.04 -2.98 -1.83
CA GLU A 143 -13.48 -3.68 -0.66
C GLU A 143 -11.95 -3.72 -0.67
N ALA A 144 -11.31 -3.85 -1.85
CA ALA A 144 -9.87 -3.84 -1.94
C ALA A 144 -9.29 -2.44 -1.68
N VAL A 145 -9.97 -1.39 -2.12
CA VAL A 145 -9.61 0.01 -1.84
C VAL A 145 -9.81 0.34 -0.36
N ASP A 146 -10.93 -0.06 0.24
CA ASP A 146 -11.25 0.22 1.63
C ASP A 146 -10.21 -0.41 2.58
N ASN A 147 -9.79 -1.64 2.29
CA ASN A 147 -8.80 -2.36 3.09
C ASN A 147 -7.34 -1.96 2.81
N LEU A 148 -7.09 -1.13 1.78
CA LEU A 148 -5.75 -0.71 1.42
C LEU A 148 -5.30 0.44 2.32
N SER A 149 -4.04 0.39 2.80
CA SER A 149 -3.39 1.53 3.44
C SER A 149 -3.25 2.71 2.48
N LYS A 150 -3.44 3.92 3.00
CA LYS A 150 -3.36 5.17 2.25
C LYS A 150 -2.66 6.19 3.12
N VAL A 151 -1.79 6.99 2.53
CA VAL A 151 -0.93 7.92 3.27
C VAL A 151 -0.98 9.29 2.62
N TRP A 152 -1.28 10.31 3.41
CA TRP A 152 -1.03 11.69 3.02
C TRP A 152 0.47 11.97 3.07
N VAL A 153 0.98 12.56 1.98
CA VAL A 153 2.38 12.98 1.86
C VAL A 153 2.40 14.51 1.73
N PRO A 154 2.63 15.23 2.84
CA PRO A 154 2.75 16.68 2.81
C PRO A 154 4.06 17.08 2.12
N SER A 155 4.21 18.36 1.82
CA SER A 155 5.43 18.94 1.27
C SER A 155 6.58 18.92 2.29
N PHE A 156 6.27 19.06 3.59
CA PHE A 156 7.21 18.98 4.70
C PHE A 156 6.56 18.26 5.89
N SER A 157 7.38 17.67 6.77
CA SER A 157 6.96 17.15 8.07
C SER A 157 7.95 17.55 9.17
N HIS A 158 7.73 17.11 10.41
CA HIS A 158 8.61 17.43 11.53
C HIS A 158 10.07 16.99 11.29
N ASP A 159 10.24 15.78 10.76
CA ASP A 159 11.54 15.14 10.58
C ASP A 159 12.08 15.26 9.14
N PHE A 160 11.28 15.85 8.21
CA PHE A 160 11.64 15.99 6.80
C PHE A 160 11.34 17.40 6.26
N ASP A 161 12.41 18.14 5.94
CA ASP A 161 12.33 19.52 5.40
C ASP A 161 11.64 19.60 4.02
N ASN A 162 11.69 18.52 3.23
CA ASN A 162 10.96 18.36 1.99
C ASN A 162 10.70 16.86 1.74
N LEU A 163 9.45 16.49 1.48
CA LEU A 163 9.03 15.11 1.15
C LEU A 163 8.64 14.94 -0.31
N TRP A 164 8.48 16.02 -1.06
CA TRP A 164 8.16 15.95 -2.48
C TRP A 164 9.44 15.83 -3.31
N TYR A 165 9.40 14.95 -4.31
CA TYR A 165 10.52 14.63 -5.21
C TYR A 165 11.76 14.05 -4.52
N VAL A 166 11.58 13.48 -3.32
CA VAL A 166 12.65 12.75 -2.61
C VAL A 166 12.87 11.36 -3.21
N SER A 167 13.92 10.67 -2.75
CA SER A 167 14.16 9.28 -3.14
C SER A 167 13.11 8.35 -2.55
N GLU A 168 12.93 7.17 -3.16
CA GLU A 168 12.04 6.13 -2.61
C GLU A 168 12.49 5.66 -1.22
N GLU A 169 13.79 5.72 -0.92
CA GLU A 169 14.32 5.40 0.41
C GLU A 169 13.78 6.39 1.46
N THR A 170 13.85 7.69 1.18
CA THR A 170 13.30 8.74 2.06
C THR A 170 11.79 8.65 2.16
N MET A 171 11.09 8.43 1.03
CA MET A 171 9.63 8.25 1.02
C MET A 171 9.20 7.04 1.85
N THR A 172 9.95 5.94 1.76
CA THR A 172 9.74 4.73 2.57
C THR A 172 9.93 5.03 4.05
N ALA A 173 11.01 5.72 4.43
CA ALA A 173 11.26 6.12 5.81
C ALA A 173 10.11 6.97 6.37
N TYR A 174 9.62 7.93 5.59
CA TYR A 174 8.47 8.75 5.97
C TYR A 174 7.19 7.93 6.17
N ILE A 175 6.83 7.05 5.23
CA ILE A 175 5.64 6.21 5.35
C ILE A 175 5.69 5.33 6.61
N LYS A 176 6.88 4.83 6.96
CA LYS A 176 7.11 4.05 8.18
C LYS A 176 7.09 4.89 9.45
N GLU A 177 7.43 6.18 9.38
CA GLU A 177 7.25 7.12 10.49
C GLU A 177 5.77 7.40 10.78
N VAL A 178 4.97 7.54 9.72
CA VAL A 178 3.51 7.73 9.82
C VAL A 178 2.87 6.52 10.52
N ASP A 179 3.18 5.32 10.04
CA ASP A 179 2.77 4.06 10.66
C ASP A 179 3.66 2.91 10.16
N ASP A 180 4.44 2.31 11.06
CA ASP A 180 5.38 1.23 10.74
C ASP A 180 4.67 -0.04 10.21
N GLY A 181 3.36 -0.17 10.42
CA GLY A 181 2.53 -1.22 9.87
C GLY A 181 2.22 -1.08 8.37
N ILE A 182 2.39 0.11 7.78
CA ILE A 182 2.09 0.36 6.36
C ILE A 182 3.22 -0.18 5.47
N ASP A 183 2.88 -0.91 4.41
CA ASP A 183 3.81 -1.30 3.36
C ASP A 183 3.93 -0.16 2.31
N PRO A 184 5.08 0.52 2.20
CA PRO A 184 5.28 1.64 1.28
C PRO A 184 5.13 1.30 -0.21
N GLU A 185 5.29 0.03 -0.60
CA GLU A 185 5.12 -0.44 -1.97
C GLU A 185 3.65 -0.80 -2.29
N LYS A 186 2.81 -0.87 -1.24
CA LYS A 186 1.42 -1.31 -1.31
C LYS A 186 0.45 -0.33 -0.64
N ALA A 187 0.80 0.95 -0.58
CA ALA A 187 -0.07 2.01 -0.07
C ALA A 187 -0.32 3.07 -1.15
N PHE A 188 -1.56 3.57 -1.22
CA PHE A 188 -1.78 4.80 -2.00
C PHE A 188 -1.07 5.97 -1.32
N ARG A 189 -0.43 6.81 -2.13
CA ARG A 189 0.20 8.06 -1.63
C ARG A 189 -0.60 9.24 -2.16
N LEU A 190 -1.14 10.07 -1.29
CA LEU A 190 -1.97 11.20 -1.64
C LEU A 190 -1.23 12.50 -1.34
N SER A 191 -1.41 13.51 -2.18
CA SER A 191 -0.88 14.85 -1.90
C SER A 191 -1.62 15.92 -2.67
N ARG A 192 -1.29 17.18 -2.37
CA ARG A 192 -1.54 18.28 -3.31
C ARG A 192 -0.60 18.19 -4.50
N ILE A 193 -1.01 18.70 -5.65
CA ILE A 193 -0.13 18.85 -6.80
C ILE A 193 0.80 20.04 -6.56
N ASP A 194 2.10 19.83 -6.68
CA ASP A 194 3.08 20.90 -6.61
C ASP A 194 2.71 22.03 -7.60
N ARG A 195 2.72 23.27 -7.11
CA ARG A 195 2.31 24.49 -7.82
C ARG A 195 0.83 24.58 -8.24
N ASP A 196 -0.02 23.66 -7.78
CA ASP A 196 -1.48 23.77 -7.87
C ASP A 196 -2.11 23.32 -6.54
N GLU A 197 -2.11 24.24 -5.58
CA GLU A 197 -2.54 23.99 -4.21
C GLU A 197 -4.01 23.57 -4.10
N ASN A 198 -4.83 23.81 -5.12
CA ASN A 198 -6.25 23.45 -5.14
C ASN A 198 -6.51 22.06 -5.72
N SER A 199 -5.49 21.41 -6.27
CA SER A 199 -5.62 20.10 -6.92
C SER A 199 -4.96 19.01 -6.09
N LEU A 200 -5.68 17.89 -5.94
CA LEU A 200 -5.17 16.69 -5.30
C LEU A 200 -4.74 15.67 -6.35
N GLN A 201 -3.83 14.81 -5.93
CA GLN A 201 -3.40 13.63 -6.68
C GLN A 201 -3.28 12.42 -5.77
N MET A 202 -3.33 11.26 -6.40
CA MET A 202 -3.02 9.98 -5.77
C MET A 202 -2.07 9.20 -6.66
N LEU A 203 -0.97 8.75 -6.08
CA LEU A 203 -0.06 7.78 -6.66
C LEU A 203 -0.55 6.37 -6.33
N ILE A 204 -0.60 5.54 -7.37
CA ILE A 204 -0.71 4.08 -7.28
C ILE A 204 0.70 3.51 -7.52
N PRO A 205 1.39 3.01 -6.47
CA PRO A 205 2.68 2.34 -6.64
C PRO A 205 2.62 1.13 -7.59
N PRO A 206 3.73 0.77 -8.27
CA PRO A 206 3.77 -0.35 -9.19
C PRO A 206 3.32 -1.68 -8.56
N GLY A 207 3.64 -1.89 -7.27
CA GLY A 207 3.21 -3.08 -6.52
C GLY A 207 1.70 -3.28 -6.48
N LEU A 208 0.90 -2.22 -6.65
CA LEU A 208 -0.57 -2.30 -6.64
C LEU A 208 -1.21 -2.55 -8.01
N LEU A 209 -0.41 -2.58 -9.08
CA LEU A 209 -0.92 -2.85 -10.42
C LEU A 209 -1.32 -4.32 -10.58
N ASN A 210 -2.36 -4.59 -11.37
CA ASN A 210 -2.84 -5.96 -11.61
C ASN A 210 -1.73 -6.88 -12.14
N GLY A 211 -0.91 -6.39 -13.08
CA GLY A 211 0.20 -7.16 -13.66
C GLY A 211 1.32 -7.49 -12.65
N GLN A 212 1.31 -6.85 -11.48
CA GLN A 212 2.24 -7.09 -10.36
C GLN A 212 1.56 -7.83 -9.19
N GLY A 213 0.36 -8.37 -9.38
CA GLY A 213 -0.39 -9.08 -8.34
C GLY A 213 -0.92 -8.15 -7.24
N GLY A 214 -1.20 -6.88 -7.56
CA GLY A 214 -1.62 -5.86 -6.58
C GLY A 214 -2.99 -6.05 -5.95
N GLY A 215 -3.84 -6.93 -6.48
CA GLY A 215 -5.10 -7.33 -5.84
C GLY A 215 -6.26 -6.32 -5.88
N LEU A 216 -6.04 -5.11 -6.41
CA LEU A 216 -7.07 -4.06 -6.49
C LEU A 216 -8.13 -4.28 -7.59
N GLY A 217 -7.87 -5.20 -8.53
CA GLY A 217 -8.77 -5.44 -9.65
C GLY A 217 -8.95 -4.18 -10.52
N ILE A 218 -7.86 -3.44 -10.78
CA ILE A 218 -7.92 -2.16 -11.49
C ILE A 218 -8.50 -2.36 -12.88
N THR A 219 -9.41 -1.48 -13.28
CA THR A 219 -9.89 -1.36 -14.66
C THR A 219 -9.79 0.08 -15.12
N VAL A 220 -9.50 0.27 -16.40
CA VAL A 220 -9.30 1.56 -17.03
C VAL A 220 -10.09 1.60 -18.32
N GLU A 221 -10.82 2.69 -18.48
CA GLU A 221 -11.56 2.99 -19.69
C GLU A 221 -11.12 4.37 -20.16
N CYS A 222 -10.69 4.46 -21.42
CA CYS A 222 -10.19 5.68 -22.02
C CYS A 222 -10.95 6.01 -23.31
N ASP A 223 -11.25 7.30 -23.53
CA ASP A 223 -11.83 7.78 -24.79
C ASP A 223 -11.20 9.14 -25.17
N PRO A 224 -11.00 9.44 -26.47
CA PRO A 224 -10.56 10.77 -26.90
C PRO A 224 -11.59 11.87 -26.61
N ASP A 225 -12.88 11.53 -26.51
CA ASP A 225 -13.94 12.46 -26.13
C ASP A 225 -14.18 12.41 -24.62
N ALA A 226 -13.84 13.50 -23.93
CA ALA A 226 -14.03 13.66 -22.49
C ALA A 226 -15.48 13.39 -22.05
N ASN A 227 -16.47 13.65 -22.91
CA ASN A 227 -17.89 13.52 -22.57
C ASN A 227 -18.35 12.07 -22.43
N LYS A 228 -17.57 11.09 -22.90
CA LYS A 228 -17.88 9.67 -22.75
C LYS A 228 -17.30 9.05 -21.47
N VAL A 229 -16.47 9.80 -20.76
CA VAL A 229 -15.93 9.41 -19.46
C VAL A 229 -16.85 9.98 -18.37
N PRO A 230 -17.06 9.30 -17.23
CA PRO A 230 -17.83 9.86 -16.11
C PRO A 230 -17.29 11.20 -15.61
N THR A 231 -18.16 11.91 -14.88
CA THR A 231 -17.89 13.22 -14.28
C THR A 231 -17.81 13.21 -12.75
N ASP A 232 -18.17 12.09 -12.12
CA ASP A 232 -18.25 11.95 -10.67
C ASP A 232 -16.89 12.25 -10.04
N ALA A 233 -16.83 13.19 -9.10
CA ALA A 233 -15.61 13.48 -8.38
C ALA A 233 -15.39 12.44 -7.27
N VAL A 234 -14.15 11.98 -7.12
CA VAL A 234 -13.72 11.15 -6.00
C VAL A 234 -13.29 12.05 -4.86
N ASP A 235 -13.84 11.85 -3.68
CA ASP A 235 -13.45 12.60 -2.50
C ASP A 235 -12.26 11.94 -1.81
N TYR A 236 -11.05 12.35 -2.21
CA TYR A 236 -9.80 11.86 -1.60
C TYR A 236 -9.66 12.24 -0.13
N GLU A 237 -10.39 13.26 0.36
CA GLU A 237 -10.36 13.61 1.79
C GLU A 237 -11.05 12.54 2.64
N ASN A 238 -11.99 11.79 2.07
CA ASN A 238 -12.73 10.72 2.77
C ASN A 238 -12.08 9.34 2.64
N PHE A 239 -10.85 9.25 2.12
CA PHE A 239 -10.16 7.96 1.92
C PHE A 239 -9.60 7.35 3.21
N ASP A 240 -9.77 7.98 4.38
CA ASP A 240 -9.22 7.55 5.68
C ASP A 240 -7.71 7.30 5.60
N ALA A 241 -6.99 8.24 4.99
CA ALA A 241 -5.54 8.16 4.81
C ALA A 241 -4.81 8.60 6.09
N SER A 242 -3.79 7.82 6.47
CA SER A 242 -2.91 8.12 7.60
C SER A 242 -1.99 9.30 7.29
N GLY A 243 -1.45 9.93 8.33
CA GLY A 243 -0.52 11.05 8.22
C GLY A 243 -1.22 12.39 8.01
N ASP A 244 -0.46 13.47 8.14
CA ASP A 244 -0.97 14.82 7.99
C ASP A 244 -0.96 15.24 6.52
N LYS A 245 -2.10 15.74 6.03
CA LYS A 245 -2.14 16.49 4.78
C LYS A 245 -1.48 17.85 5.00
N ASP A 246 -0.83 18.39 3.96
CA ASP A 246 -0.36 19.79 4.00
C ASP A 246 -1.46 20.72 4.51
N PRO A 247 -1.16 21.54 5.55
CA PRO A 247 -2.08 22.57 5.98
C PRO A 247 -2.44 23.44 4.78
N ALA A 248 -3.69 23.89 4.71
CA ALA A 248 -4.03 24.93 3.74
C ALA A 248 -3.14 26.16 4.02
N PHE A 249 -2.40 26.61 3.00
CA PHE A 249 -1.64 27.85 3.06
C PHE A 249 -2.59 29.05 3.16
#